data_AF-A0A2G9MSD9-F1
#
_entry.id   AF-A0A2G9MSD9-F1
#
_cell.length_a   1.000
_cell.length_b   1.000
_cell.length_c   1.000
_cell.angle_alpha   90.00
_cell.angle_beta   90.00
_cell.angle_gamma   90.00
#
_symmetry.space_group_name_H-M   'P 1'
#
loop_
_entity.id
_entity.type
_entity.pdbx_description
1 polymer ?
#
loop_
_entity_poly.entity_id
_entity_poly.type
_entity_poly.pdbx_seq_one_letter_code
_entity_poly.pdbx_strand_id
1 'polypeptide(L)'
;MGILKFFEKKPKIFEIEERDIAINKEIFSLITRIEENLSLLKESIAKGNIGYKDVKLAELENNFLLLRSKIENIRNDIGDILNIEVTQKEFITINDDVHIQDKLNRLELISDALEELIQIMTERPAFEELKGLNDTIYSKINLVIEAINYIINDDRYLENAYARIQYL
;
A
#
# COMPACT_ATOMS: atom_id res chain seq x y z
N MET A 1 14.98 32.31 36.76
CA MET A 1 14.83 30.85 36.59
C MET A 1 13.94 30.64 35.39
N GLY A 2 14.51 30.18 34.28
CA GLY A 2 13.82 30.05 33.00
C GLY A 2 12.85 28.86 33.03
N ILE A 3 11.60 29.14 32.70
CA ILE A 3 10.60 28.13 32.37
C ILE A 3 11.11 27.42 31.11
N LEU A 4 11.43 26.14 31.25
CA LEU A 4 11.80 25.26 30.14
C LEU A 4 10.71 25.33 29.08
N LYS A 5 11.05 25.86 27.90
CA LYS A 5 10.27 25.71 26.68
C LYS A 5 10.29 24.23 26.27
N PHE A 6 9.32 23.46 26.75
CA PHE A 6 9.09 22.06 26.33
C PHE A 6 8.13 21.97 25.13
N PHE A 7 8.20 22.91 24.20
CA PHE A 7 7.43 22.88 22.95
C PHE A 7 8.39 23.15 21.80
N GLU A 8 9.08 22.13 21.29
CA GLU A 8 9.90 22.30 20.07
C GLU A 8 10.32 20.93 19.47
N LYS A 9 9.33 20.14 19.03
CA LYS A 9 9.33 19.22 17.86
C LYS A 9 8.24 18.15 18.04
N LYS A 10 7.40 17.94 17.02
CA LYS A 10 6.50 16.77 16.99
C LYS A 10 7.40 15.52 17.09
N PRO A 11 7.06 14.53 17.93
CA PRO A 11 7.79 13.26 17.94
C PRO A 11 7.76 12.66 16.53
N LYS A 12 8.90 12.14 16.04
CA LYS A 12 9.06 11.61 14.67
C LYS A 12 7.98 10.57 14.30
N ILE A 13 7.48 9.82 15.27
CA ILE A 13 6.37 8.87 15.11
C ILE A 13 5.10 9.56 14.59
N PHE A 14 4.72 10.73 15.11
CA PHE A 14 3.53 11.46 14.62
C PHE A 14 3.71 11.97 13.18
N GLU A 15 4.93 12.30 12.77
CA GLU A 15 5.21 12.71 11.39
C GLU A 15 5.10 11.51 10.42
N ILE A 16 5.48 10.32 10.88
CA ILE A 16 5.32 9.06 10.14
C ILE A 16 3.83 8.76 9.95
N GLU A 17 3.03 8.79 11.02
CA GLU A 17 1.58 8.53 10.96
C GLU A 17 0.83 9.52 10.05
N GLU A 18 1.13 10.82 10.12
CA GLU A 18 0.53 11.83 9.23
C GLU A 18 0.86 11.56 7.76
N ARG A 19 2.07 11.07 7.47
CA ARG A 19 2.50 10.70 6.12
C ARG A 19 1.81 9.43 5.64
N ASP A 20 1.65 8.42 6.49
CA ASP A 20 0.96 7.17 6.15
C ASP A 20 -0.50 7.41 5.78
N ILE A 21 -1.20 8.31 6.48
CA ILE A 21 -2.58 8.71 6.12
C ILE A 21 -2.65 9.30 4.70
N ALA A 22 -1.66 10.12 4.31
CA ALA A 22 -1.61 10.70 2.97
C ALA A 22 -1.32 9.62 1.91
N ILE A 23 -0.38 8.72 2.19
CA ILE A 23 -0.05 7.58 1.32
C ILE A 23 -1.29 6.68 1.14
N ASN A 24 -2.04 6.40 2.20
CA ASN A 24 -3.26 5.57 2.15
C ASN A 24 -4.33 6.16 1.22
N LYS A 25 -4.51 7.48 1.20
CA LYS A 25 -5.43 8.16 0.26
C LYS A 25 -4.97 8.01 -1.20
N GLU A 26 -3.67 8.13 -1.44
CA GLU A 26 -3.10 7.94 -2.77
C GLU A 26 -3.23 6.49 -3.25
N ILE A 27 -2.98 5.53 -2.36
CA ILE A 27 -3.18 4.10 -2.61
C ILE A 27 -4.63 3.80 -2.98
N PHE A 28 -5.60 4.33 -2.23
CA PHE A 28 -7.02 4.14 -2.55
C PHE A 28 -7.37 4.66 -3.95
N SER A 29 -6.91 5.87 -4.29
CA SER A 29 -7.09 6.45 -5.63
C SER A 29 -6.45 5.60 -6.73
N LEU A 30 -5.26 5.04 -6.48
CA LEU A 30 -4.57 4.14 -7.41
C LEU A 30 -5.35 2.83 -7.62
N ILE A 31 -5.87 2.21 -6.56
CA ILE A 31 -6.68 1.00 -6.64
C ILE A 31 -7.92 1.24 -7.51
N THR A 32 -8.66 2.32 -7.27
CA THR A 32 -9.84 2.64 -8.07
C THR A 32 -9.50 2.78 -9.55
N ARG A 33 -8.39 3.45 -9.88
CA ARG A 33 -7.91 3.55 -11.28
C ARG A 33 -7.49 2.21 -11.87
N ILE A 34 -6.89 1.33 -11.08
CA ILE A 34 -6.53 -0.04 -11.49
C ILE A 34 -7.81 -0.81 -11.83
N GLU A 35 -8.82 -0.80 -10.96
CA GLU A 35 -10.11 -1.48 -11.19
C GLU A 35 -10.83 -0.97 -12.44
N GLU A 36 -10.83 0.35 -12.66
CA GLU A 36 -11.36 0.98 -13.88
C GLU A 36 -10.60 0.49 -15.12
N ASN A 37 -9.26 0.53 -15.08
CA ASN A 37 -8.43 0.11 -16.21
C ASN A 37 -8.54 -1.38 -16.52
N LEU A 38 -8.70 -2.25 -15.52
CA LEU A 38 -8.99 -3.67 -15.73
C LEU A 38 -10.34 -3.90 -16.37
N SER A 39 -11.36 -3.16 -15.92
CA SER A 39 -12.71 -3.25 -16.48
C SER A 39 -12.71 -2.86 -17.97
N LEU A 40 -12.00 -1.79 -18.30
CA LEU A 40 -11.79 -1.33 -19.67
C LEU A 40 -10.93 -2.32 -20.49
N LEU A 41 -9.89 -2.91 -19.90
CA LEU A 41 -9.10 -3.95 -20.53
C LEU A 41 -9.97 -5.17 -20.88
N LYS A 42 -10.77 -5.65 -19.93
CA LYS A 42 -11.71 -6.77 -20.13
C LYS A 42 -12.70 -6.48 -21.25
N GLU A 43 -13.26 -5.28 -21.29
CA GLU A 43 -14.16 -4.84 -22.37
C GLU A 43 -13.43 -4.83 -23.73
N SER A 44 -12.19 -4.34 -23.76
CA SER A 44 -11.39 -4.30 -24.99
C SER A 44 -11.04 -5.69 -25.51
N ILE A 45 -10.77 -6.64 -24.61
CA ILE A 45 -10.54 -8.05 -24.92
C ILE A 45 -11.80 -8.65 -25.54
N ALA A 46 -12.97 -8.41 -24.92
CA ALA A 46 -14.25 -8.90 -25.42
C ALA A 46 -14.61 -8.32 -26.81
N LYS A 47 -14.21 -7.06 -27.09
CA LYS A 47 -14.46 -6.37 -28.36
C LYS A 47 -13.36 -6.56 -29.42
N GLY A 48 -12.25 -7.22 -29.09
CA GLY A 48 -11.12 -7.44 -30.00
C GLY A 48 -10.36 -6.16 -30.38
N ASN A 49 -10.34 -5.14 -29.51
CA ASN A 49 -9.70 -3.85 -29.80
C ASN A 49 -8.22 -3.85 -29.42
N ILE A 50 -7.35 -4.21 -30.38
CA ILE A 50 -5.90 -4.40 -30.16
C ILE A 50 -5.18 -3.14 -29.70
N GLY A 51 -5.39 -2.00 -30.37
CA GLY A 51 -4.71 -0.76 -30.02
C GLY A 51 -5.06 -0.27 -28.61
N TYR A 52 -6.29 -0.54 -28.16
CA TYR A 52 -6.73 -0.19 -26.82
C TYR A 52 -6.18 -1.14 -25.75
N LYS A 53 -6.00 -2.44 -26.07
CA LYS A 53 -5.36 -3.42 -25.16
C LYS A 53 -3.99 -2.94 -24.71
N ASP A 54 -3.09 -2.65 -25.66
CA ASP A 54 -1.70 -2.35 -25.31
C ASP A 54 -1.55 -1.06 -24.51
N VAL A 55 -2.39 -0.06 -24.82
CA VAL A 55 -2.50 1.16 -24.00
C VAL A 55 -2.91 0.83 -22.57
N LYS A 56 -3.93 -0.03 -22.38
CA LYS A 56 -4.40 -0.40 -21.05
C LYS A 56 -3.41 -1.26 -20.27
N LEU A 57 -2.70 -2.17 -20.92
CA LEU A 57 -1.61 -2.92 -20.27
C LEU A 57 -0.50 -1.97 -19.80
N ALA A 58 -0.14 -0.96 -20.60
CA ALA A 58 0.88 0.02 -20.22
C ALA A 58 0.42 0.93 -19.06
N GLU A 59 -0.84 1.35 -19.06
CA GLU A 59 -1.41 2.11 -17.94
C GLU A 59 -1.46 1.27 -16.65
N LEU A 60 -1.85 0.00 -16.73
CA LEU A 60 -1.88 -0.92 -15.60
C LEU A 60 -0.48 -1.17 -15.04
N GLU A 61 0.49 -1.44 -15.90
CA GLU A 61 1.90 -1.58 -15.51
C GLU A 61 2.40 -0.36 -14.72
N ASN A 62 2.17 0.85 -15.24
CA ASN A 62 2.54 2.09 -14.55
C ASN A 62 1.83 2.24 -13.20
N ASN A 63 0.53 1.92 -13.14
CA ASN A 63 -0.21 1.98 -11.89
C ASN A 63 0.31 0.97 -10.85
N PHE A 64 0.69 -0.24 -11.26
CA PHE A 64 1.28 -1.24 -10.37
C PHE A 64 2.67 -0.84 -9.89
N LEU A 65 3.50 -0.24 -10.76
CA LEU A 65 4.81 0.31 -10.37
C LEU A 65 4.68 1.43 -9.34
N LEU A 66 3.69 2.32 -9.53
CA LEU A 66 3.38 3.39 -8.58
C LEU A 66 2.89 2.80 -7.25
N LEU A 67 1.98 1.83 -7.29
CA LEU A 67 1.47 1.17 -6.09
C LEU A 67 2.61 0.50 -5.33
N ARG A 68 3.50 -0.24 -6.01
CA ARG A 68 4.70 -0.84 -5.40
C ARG A 68 5.56 0.21 -4.70
N SER A 69 5.81 1.35 -5.34
CA SER A 69 6.58 2.43 -4.72
C SER A 69 5.92 2.97 -3.44
N LYS A 70 4.59 3.03 -3.37
CA LYS A 70 3.87 3.47 -2.17
C LYS A 70 3.94 2.42 -1.05
N ILE A 71 3.84 1.15 -1.40
CA ILE A 71 3.99 0.03 -0.47
C ILE A 71 5.41 -0.01 0.13
N GLU A 72 6.44 0.22 -0.67
CA GLU A 72 7.82 0.35 -0.15
C GLU A 72 7.98 1.53 0.81
N ASN A 73 7.28 2.64 0.60
CA ASN A 73 7.31 3.76 1.55
C ASN A 73 6.73 3.35 2.91
N ILE A 74 5.58 2.66 2.93
CA ILE A 74 4.99 2.14 4.17
C ILE A 74 5.96 1.16 4.86
N ARG A 75 6.61 0.28 4.09
CA ARG A 75 7.63 -0.64 4.63
C ARG A 75 8.80 0.10 5.28
N ASN A 76 9.31 1.14 4.62
CA ASN A 76 10.39 1.97 5.16
C ASN A 76 9.95 2.69 6.45
N ASP A 77 8.70 3.14 6.49
CA ASP A 77 8.12 3.83 7.64
C ASP A 77 7.99 2.91 8.86
N ILE A 78 7.56 1.67 8.66
CA ILE A 78 7.59 0.62 9.70
C ILE A 78 9.03 0.38 10.18
N GLY A 79 10.00 0.30 9.26
CA GLY A 79 11.42 0.17 9.62
C GLY A 79 11.93 1.33 10.46
N ASP A 80 11.51 2.55 10.16
CA ASP A 80 11.82 3.75 10.93
C ASP A 80 11.21 3.71 12.34
N ILE A 81 9.96 3.22 12.48
CA ILE A 81 9.30 3.03 13.79
C ILE A 81 10.09 2.04 14.66
N LEU A 82 10.40 0.86 14.12
CA LEU A 82 11.18 -0.17 14.83
C LEU A 82 12.57 0.34 15.25
N ASN A 83 13.23 1.12 14.39
CA ASN A 83 14.53 1.71 14.72
C ASN A 83 14.43 2.75 15.85
N ILE A 84 13.35 3.56 15.88
CA ILE A 84 13.09 4.50 16.97
C ILE A 84 12.90 3.76 18.29
N GLU A 85 12.10 2.68 18.29
CA GLU A 85 11.89 1.84 19.48
C GLU A 85 13.21 1.26 20.01
N VAL A 86 14.02 0.66 19.14
CA VAL A 86 15.32 0.09 19.53
C VAL A 86 16.23 1.15 20.15
N THR A 87 16.25 2.35 19.57
CA THR A 87 17.12 3.46 20.02
C THR A 87 16.59 4.14 21.29
N GLN A 88 15.27 4.16 21.50
CA GLN A 88 14.59 4.83 22.61
C GLN A 88 13.97 3.86 23.62
N LYS A 89 14.47 2.62 23.68
CA LYS A 89 13.96 1.52 24.52
C LYS A 89 13.72 1.87 25.99
N GLU A 90 14.43 2.87 26.53
CA GLU A 90 14.26 3.34 27.92
C GLU A 90 13.08 4.31 28.12
N PHE A 91 12.48 4.83 27.05
CA PHE A 91 11.47 5.90 27.09
C PHE A 91 10.18 5.58 26.33
N ILE A 92 10.23 4.70 25.32
CA ILE A 92 9.07 4.32 24.51
C ILE A 92 9.09 2.81 24.31
N THR A 93 8.04 2.13 24.76
CA THR A 93 7.77 0.73 24.45
C THR A 93 6.40 0.66 23.78
N ILE A 94 6.37 0.55 22.46
CA ILE A 94 5.14 0.23 21.73
C ILE A 94 5.05 -1.30 21.74
N ASN A 95 4.12 -1.84 22.53
CA ASN A 95 4.01 -3.29 22.73
C ASN A 95 3.12 -3.88 21.62
N ASP A 96 3.55 -3.71 20.37
CA ASP A 96 2.73 -3.88 19.16
C ASP A 96 3.39 -4.78 18.09
N ASP A 97 4.36 -5.60 18.51
CA ASP A 97 5.14 -6.51 17.65
C ASP A 97 4.27 -7.39 16.75
N VAL A 98 3.09 -7.82 17.24
CA VAL A 98 2.16 -8.66 16.48
C VAL A 98 1.52 -7.88 15.33
N HIS A 99 1.05 -6.65 15.57
CA HIS A 99 0.45 -5.82 14.52
C HIS A 99 1.50 -5.37 13.49
N ILE A 100 2.71 -5.04 13.94
CA ILE A 100 3.82 -4.70 13.04
C ILE A 100 4.18 -5.90 12.14
N GLN A 101 4.30 -7.10 12.71
CA GLN A 101 4.57 -8.31 11.92
C GLN A 101 3.44 -8.63 10.95
N ASP A 102 2.18 -8.52 11.38
CA ASP A 102 1.04 -8.71 10.49
C ASP A 102 1.07 -7.72 9.32
N LYS A 103 1.36 -6.44 9.58
CA LYS A 103 1.54 -5.43 8.54
C LYS A 103 2.67 -5.77 7.58
N LEU A 104 3.84 -6.18 8.09
CA LEU A 104 4.97 -6.58 7.25
C LEU A 104 4.61 -7.77 6.35
N ASN A 105 3.95 -8.79 6.91
CA ASN A 105 3.46 -9.95 6.16
C ASN A 105 2.47 -9.53 5.04
N ARG A 106 1.58 -8.57 5.32
CA ARG A 106 0.66 -8.03 4.30
C ARG A 106 1.39 -7.26 3.21
N LEU A 107 2.40 -6.46 3.57
CA LEU A 107 3.21 -5.73 2.60
C LEU A 107 3.99 -6.69 1.69
N GLU A 108 4.50 -7.80 2.22
CA GLU A 108 5.14 -8.86 1.43
C GLU A 108 4.16 -9.51 0.45
N LEU A 109 2.97 -9.92 0.92
CA LEU A 109 1.92 -10.45 0.04
C LEU A 109 1.54 -9.49 -1.09
N ILE A 110 1.49 -8.18 -0.80
CA ILE A 110 1.24 -7.15 -1.82
C ILE A 110 2.40 -7.07 -2.80
N SER A 111 3.65 -7.05 -2.32
CA SER A 111 4.85 -7.00 -3.17
C SER A 111 4.89 -8.18 -4.16
N ASP A 112 4.67 -9.40 -3.68
CA ASP A 112 4.68 -10.62 -4.50
C ASP A 112 3.59 -10.58 -5.57
N ALA A 113 2.36 -10.21 -5.18
CA ALA A 113 1.25 -10.09 -6.11
C ALA A 113 1.50 -9.00 -7.17
N LEU A 114 2.11 -7.88 -6.78
CA LEU A 114 2.48 -6.81 -7.72
C LEU A 114 3.59 -7.24 -8.67
N GLU A 115 4.57 -8.03 -8.24
CA GLU A 115 5.64 -8.53 -9.10
C GLU A 115 5.08 -9.39 -10.22
N GLU A 116 4.20 -10.34 -9.89
CA GLU A 116 3.53 -11.18 -10.89
C GLU A 116 2.65 -10.35 -11.85
N LEU A 117 1.89 -9.39 -11.32
CA LEU A 117 1.06 -8.50 -12.13
C LEU A 117 1.89 -7.65 -13.09
N ILE A 118 2.99 -7.06 -12.60
CA ILE A 118 3.90 -6.27 -13.43
C ILE A 118 4.48 -7.15 -14.53
N GLN A 119 4.96 -8.36 -14.20
CA GLN A 119 5.50 -9.30 -15.17
C GLN A 119 4.48 -9.58 -16.29
N ILE A 120 3.24 -9.92 -15.95
CA ILE A 120 2.17 -10.15 -16.93
C ILE A 120 1.97 -8.93 -17.84
N MET A 121 1.94 -7.72 -17.28
CA MET A 121 1.72 -6.50 -18.07
C MET A 121 2.91 -6.18 -18.99
N THR A 122 4.14 -6.40 -18.52
CA THR A 122 5.40 -6.19 -19.26
C THR A 122 5.58 -7.19 -20.39
N GLU A 123 5.14 -8.44 -20.23
CA GLU A 123 5.19 -9.47 -21.28
C GLU A 123 4.28 -9.16 -22.49
N ARG A 124 3.35 -8.20 -22.34
CA ARG A 124 2.41 -7.78 -23.39
C ARG A 124 1.68 -8.97 -24.06
N PRO A 125 1.04 -9.85 -23.28
CA PRO A 125 0.43 -11.07 -23.79
C PRO A 125 -0.56 -10.82 -24.93
N ALA A 126 -0.69 -11.82 -25.79
CA ALA A 126 -1.68 -11.83 -26.86
C ALA A 126 -3.11 -11.89 -26.29
N PHE A 127 -4.12 -11.63 -27.12
CA PHE A 127 -5.53 -11.62 -26.68
C PHE A 127 -5.99 -12.93 -26.05
N GLU A 128 -5.65 -14.06 -26.68
CA GLU A 128 -6.06 -15.37 -26.19
C GLU A 128 -5.34 -15.74 -24.89
N GLU A 129 -4.09 -15.33 -24.74
CA GLU A 129 -3.33 -15.48 -23.49
C GLU A 129 -3.95 -14.64 -22.37
N LEU A 130 -4.30 -13.38 -22.64
CA LEU A 130 -4.98 -12.53 -21.66
C LEU A 130 -6.32 -13.08 -21.19
N LYS A 131 -7.10 -13.73 -22.07
CA LYS A 131 -8.32 -14.42 -21.65
C LYS A 131 -8.03 -15.53 -20.65
N GLY A 132 -6.96 -16.31 -20.88
CA GLY A 132 -6.51 -17.35 -19.97
C GLY A 132 -5.92 -16.81 -18.66
N LEU A 133 -5.33 -15.61 -18.67
CA LEU A 133 -4.75 -14.95 -17.50
C LEU A 133 -5.75 -14.12 -16.69
N ASN A 134 -6.97 -13.93 -17.20
CA ASN A 134 -7.96 -13.03 -16.62
C ASN A 134 -8.24 -13.35 -15.14
N ASP A 135 -8.49 -14.61 -14.82
CA ASP A 135 -8.81 -15.03 -13.44
C ASP A 135 -7.60 -14.85 -12.51
N THR A 136 -6.38 -15.10 -13.00
CA THR A 136 -5.13 -14.85 -12.26
C THR A 136 -4.97 -13.36 -11.94
N ILE A 137 -5.16 -12.48 -12.93
CA ILE A 137 -5.04 -11.04 -12.76
C ILE A 137 -6.03 -10.54 -11.71
N TYR A 138 -7.31 -10.91 -11.83
CA TYR A 138 -8.34 -10.51 -10.87
C TYR A 138 -8.10 -11.08 -9.47
N SER A 139 -7.65 -12.35 -9.37
CA SER A 139 -7.34 -12.96 -8.08
C SER A 139 -6.20 -12.23 -7.36
N LYS A 140 -5.13 -11.86 -8.06
CA LYS A 140 -3.99 -11.12 -7.48
C LYS A 140 -4.39 -9.72 -7.06
N ILE A 141 -5.25 -9.06 -7.83
CA ILE A 141 -5.69 -7.70 -7.51
C ILE A 141 -6.62 -7.71 -6.30
N ASN A 142 -7.52 -8.69 -6.20
CA ASN A 142 -8.33 -8.87 -4.99
C ASN A 142 -7.46 -9.10 -3.75
N LEU A 143 -6.40 -9.91 -3.86
CA LEU A 143 -5.43 -10.12 -2.79
C LEU A 143 -4.75 -8.80 -2.37
N VAL A 144 -4.31 -8.00 -3.34
CA VAL A 144 -3.72 -6.67 -3.09
C VAL A 144 -4.72 -5.76 -2.38
N ILE A 145 -5.97 -5.71 -2.84
CA ILE A 145 -7.03 -4.88 -2.25
C ILE A 145 -7.33 -5.33 -0.82
N GLU A 146 -7.48 -6.63 -0.57
CA GLU A 146 -7.73 -7.18 0.76
C GLU A 146 -6.60 -6.86 1.74
N ALA A 147 -5.35 -7.04 1.31
CA ALA A 147 -4.17 -6.74 2.13
C ALA A 147 -4.04 -5.25 2.43
N ILE A 148 -4.31 -4.37 1.46
CA ILE A 148 -4.30 -2.91 1.65
C ILE A 148 -5.42 -2.48 2.60
N ASN A 149 -6.64 -3.00 2.42
CA ASN A 149 -7.75 -2.70 3.31
C ASN A 149 -7.45 -3.14 4.75
N TYR A 150 -6.71 -4.23 4.95
CA TYR A 150 -6.24 -4.63 6.26
C TYR A 150 -5.31 -3.57 6.88
N ILE A 151 -4.28 -3.15 6.15
CA ILE A 151 -3.31 -2.12 6.61
C ILE A 151 -4.05 -0.82 7.00
N ILE A 152 -4.93 -0.33 6.13
CA ILE A 152 -5.69 0.90 6.38
C ILE A 152 -6.60 0.78 7.62
N ASN A 153 -7.24 -0.37 7.82
CA ASN A 153 -8.10 -0.59 8.98
C ASN A 153 -7.29 -0.67 10.29
N ASP A 154 -6.10 -1.25 10.24
CA ASP A 154 -5.17 -1.30 11.37
C ASP A 154 -4.67 0.11 11.73
N ASP A 155 -4.28 0.93 10.75
CA ASP A 155 -3.88 2.33 10.96
C ASP A 155 -4.99 3.15 11.63
N ARG A 156 -6.24 2.97 11.17
CA ARG A 156 -7.42 3.61 11.80
C ARG A 156 -7.65 3.15 13.23
N TYR A 157 -7.33 1.89 13.56
CA TYR A 157 -7.43 1.39 14.93
C TYR A 157 -6.39 2.07 15.83
N LEU A 158 -5.14 2.17 15.37
CA LEU A 158 -4.05 2.83 16.08
C LEU A 158 -4.31 4.33 16.28
N GLU A 159 -4.80 5.04 15.25
CA GLU A 159 -5.20 6.44 15.36
C GLU A 159 -6.22 6.66 16.49
N ASN A 160 -7.24 5.79 16.58
CA ASN A 160 -8.24 5.86 17.64
C ASN A 160 -7.68 5.54 19.03
N ALA A 161 -6.70 4.63 19.13
CA ALA A 161 -6.03 4.29 20.38
C ALA A 161 -5.14 5.44 20.87
N TYR A 162 -4.35 6.05 19.99
CA TYR A 162 -3.47 7.18 20.33
C TYR A 162 -4.24 8.48 20.63
N ALA A 163 -5.34 8.74 19.93
CA ALA A 163 -6.22 9.86 20.25
C ALA A 163 -6.73 9.80 21.69
N ARG A 164 -7.00 8.60 22.23
CA ARG A 164 -7.43 8.42 23.63
C ARG A 164 -6.31 8.69 24.64
N ILE A 165 -5.05 8.54 24.25
CA ILE A 165 -3.87 8.79 25.10
C ILE A 165 -3.53 10.29 25.14
N GLN A 166 -3.77 11.04 24.06
CA GLN A 166 -3.56 12.50 24.01
C GLN A 166 -4.50 13.32 24.92
N TYR A 167 -5.58 12.72 25.43
CA TYR A 167 -6.54 13.37 26.33
C TYR A 167 -6.43 12.91 27.80
N LEU A 168 -5.37 12.17 28.17
CA LEU A 168 -5.00 11.82 29.54
C LEU A 168 -3.76 12.60 29.97
#